data_AF-A0A1V5H975-F1
#
_entry.id   AF-A0A1V5H975-F1
#
_cell.length_a   1.000
_cell.length_b   1.000
_cell.length_c   1.000
_cell.angle_alpha   90.00
_cell.angle_beta   90.00
_cell.angle_gamma   90.00
#
_symmetry.space_group_name_H-M   'P 1'
#
loop_
_entity.id
_entity.type
_entity.pdbx_description
1 polymer ?
#
loop_
_entity_poly.entity_id
_entity_poly.type
_entity_poly.pdbx_seq_one_letter_code
_entity_poly.pdbx_strand_id
1 'polypeptide(L)'
;MIKAYSRTVMLIGEDGRRRPLDAERLQHELEACFANVGVRDPWLPAHIVAVLTEEREEDADDATPDVEFHNLVRRLLTDTGYPDVAAEFARRHGLGVPRRDAPSLLRWHERRVRTVLGRNAAFGNAPADDLCRAVLDRLEALGFREVSDSLIVSLAEHCLVTLARSQRAAPAGESVWLRPSSFWEPFFSGETAALLSSGVLFIHPVSALFPVVRLTLDLPRLAERCRPADGSPLSEQILLPAVEAVCARIVAAIPIVHQTVLSRPPQKNTHPTHVQVAGFQALMRNGFGRIRRIRRAEIETALRERLTAAFRAPPFRIVFSLLS
;
A
#
# COMPACT_ATOMS: atom_id res chain seq x y z
N MET A 1 10.25 -23.93 2.73
CA MET A 1 10.58 -23.20 3.97
C MET A 1 10.87 -21.75 3.58
N ILE A 2 9.90 -20.86 3.79
CA ILE A 2 9.95 -19.45 3.37
C ILE A 2 10.72 -18.69 4.45
N LYS A 3 11.86 -18.08 4.10
CA LYS A 3 12.53 -17.12 4.99
C LYS A 3 11.87 -15.76 4.80
N ALA A 4 10.78 -15.53 5.51
CA ALA A 4 10.31 -14.19 5.83
C ALA A 4 11.17 -13.66 6.96
N TYR A 5 12.18 -12.84 6.66
CA TYR A 5 12.59 -11.83 7.63
C TYR A 5 11.54 -10.72 7.54
N SER A 6 10.35 -10.98 8.09
CA SER A 6 9.42 -9.92 8.47
C SER A 6 9.71 -9.66 9.94
N ARG A 7 10.13 -8.44 10.27
CA ARG A 7 10.20 -8.03 11.66
C ARG A 7 8.77 -7.89 12.13
N THR A 8 8.37 -8.70 13.10
CA THR A 8 6.99 -8.70 13.56
C THR A 8 6.73 -7.42 14.34
N VAL A 9 5.80 -6.59 13.86
CA VAL A 9 5.35 -5.40 14.58
C VAL A 9 4.72 -5.85 15.90
N MET A 10 5.26 -5.38 17.02
CA MET A 10 4.81 -5.74 18.36
C MET A 10 3.89 -4.67 18.91
N LEU A 11 2.73 -5.08 19.40
CA LEU A 11 1.78 -4.22 20.09
C LEU A 11 1.71 -4.56 21.58
N ILE A 12 1.38 -3.56 22.41
CA ILE A 12 1.16 -3.72 23.84
C ILE A 12 -0.35 -3.57 24.11
N GLY A 13 -0.97 -4.66 24.59
CA GLY A 13 -2.37 -4.65 25.00
C GLY A 13 -2.62 -3.86 26.28
N GLU A 14 -3.88 -3.62 26.61
CA GLU A 14 -4.27 -2.96 27.88
C GLU A 14 -3.83 -3.75 29.12
N ASP A 15 -3.63 -5.06 28.97
CA ASP A 15 -3.08 -5.96 29.99
C ASP A 15 -1.53 -5.86 30.13
N GLY A 16 -0.91 -4.94 29.37
CA GLY A 16 0.54 -4.75 29.33
C GLY A 16 1.28 -5.85 28.57
N ARG A 17 0.58 -6.83 27.99
CA ARG A 17 1.22 -7.95 27.29
C ARG A 17 1.60 -7.53 25.88
N ARG A 18 2.81 -7.96 25.48
CA ARG A 18 3.30 -7.82 24.12
C ARG A 18 2.70 -8.91 23.24
N ARG A 19 2.07 -8.51 22.15
CA ARG A 19 1.49 -9.41 21.15
C ARG A 19 1.92 -9.00 19.74
N PRO A 20 2.13 -9.94 18.83
CA PRO A 20 2.38 -9.61 17.43
C PRO A 20 1.12 -9.01 16.79
N LEU A 21 1.30 -8.01 15.91
CA LEU A 21 0.22 -7.50 15.07
C LEU A 21 -0.26 -8.60 14.12
N ASP A 22 -1.55 -8.88 14.18
CA ASP A 22 -2.23 -9.79 13.25
C ASP A 22 -2.75 -8.99 12.04
N ALA A 23 -1.91 -8.94 10.99
CA ALA A 23 -2.20 -8.19 9.77
C ALA A 23 -3.44 -8.74 9.03
N GLU A 24 -3.63 -10.06 9.02
CA GLU A 24 -4.80 -10.68 8.38
C GLU A 24 -6.07 -10.29 9.11
N ARG A 25 -6.09 -10.36 10.44
CA ARG A 25 -7.24 -9.93 11.23
C ARG A 25 -7.53 -8.44 11.03
N LEU A 26 -6.52 -7.58 11.07
CA LEU A 26 -6.70 -6.14 10.83
C LEU A 26 -7.29 -5.86 9.43
N GLN A 27 -6.86 -6.61 8.42
CA GLN A 27 -7.39 -6.48 7.06
C GLN A 27 -8.88 -6.82 7.02
N HIS A 28 -9.29 -7.97 7.58
CA HIS A 28 -10.69 -8.37 7.64
C HIS A 28 -11.55 -7.37 8.44
N GLU A 29 -11.01 -6.82 9.52
CA GLU A 29 -11.68 -5.79 10.30
C GLU A 29 -11.92 -4.52 9.48
N LEU A 30 -10.92 -4.07 8.72
CA LEU A 30 -11.04 -2.93 7.84
C LEU A 30 -12.00 -3.21 6.69
N GLU A 31 -11.93 -4.36 6.02
CA GLU A 31 -12.89 -4.77 4.99
C GLU A 31 -14.33 -4.66 5.49
N ALA A 32 -14.59 -5.12 6.71
CA ALA A 32 -15.90 -5.00 7.33
C ALA A 32 -16.29 -3.55 7.68
N CYS A 33 -15.33 -2.67 8.00
CA CYS A 33 -15.61 -1.25 8.21
C CYS A 33 -15.97 -0.56 6.90
N PHE A 34 -15.20 -0.79 5.83
CA PHE A 34 -15.44 -0.28 4.48
C PHE A 34 -16.81 -0.73 3.95
N ALA A 35 -17.13 -2.02 4.09
CA ALA A 35 -18.42 -2.57 3.68
C ALA A 35 -19.59 -1.92 4.44
N ASN A 36 -19.46 -1.71 5.75
CA ASN A 36 -20.53 -1.13 6.58
C ASN A 36 -20.89 0.31 6.20
N VAL A 37 -19.93 1.10 5.73
CA VAL A 37 -20.18 2.48 5.30
C VAL A 37 -20.45 2.59 3.79
N GLY A 38 -20.53 1.45 3.08
CA GLY A 38 -20.88 1.39 1.67
C GLY A 38 -19.75 1.70 0.69
N VAL A 39 -18.50 1.79 1.16
CA VAL A 39 -17.33 1.97 0.29
C VAL A 39 -16.93 0.62 -0.29
N ARG A 40 -16.84 0.53 -1.62
CA ARG A 40 -16.63 -0.72 -2.37
C ARG A 40 -15.26 -0.76 -3.05
N ASP A 41 -14.23 -0.46 -2.29
CA ASP A 41 -12.83 -0.50 -2.73
C ASP A 41 -12.12 -1.70 -2.09
N PRO A 42 -12.22 -2.92 -2.68
CA PRO A 42 -11.71 -4.15 -2.07
C PRO A 42 -10.18 -4.17 -1.90
N TRP A 43 -9.47 -3.29 -2.60
CA TRP A 43 -8.01 -3.18 -2.54
C TRP A 43 -7.51 -2.36 -1.34
N LEU A 44 -8.34 -1.44 -0.84
CA LEU A 44 -7.92 -0.38 0.06
C LEU A 44 -7.66 -0.86 1.51
N PRO A 45 -8.48 -1.75 2.11
CA PRO A 45 -8.17 -2.37 3.40
C PRO A 45 -6.78 -3.04 3.40
N ALA A 46 -6.50 -3.87 2.40
CA ALA A 46 -5.22 -4.54 2.25
C ALA A 46 -4.07 -3.55 2.00
N HIS A 47 -4.34 -2.40 1.38
CA HIS A 47 -3.34 -1.35 1.18
C HIS A 47 -2.96 -0.69 2.50
N ILE A 48 -3.96 -0.27 3.27
CA ILE A 48 -3.80 0.37 4.57
C ILE A 48 -3.01 -0.51 5.54
N VAL A 49 -3.35 -1.80 5.64
CA VAL A 49 -2.64 -2.74 6.52
C VAL A 49 -1.16 -2.82 6.16
N ALA A 50 -0.84 -2.96 4.87
CA ALA A 50 0.56 -3.09 4.46
C ALA A 50 1.37 -1.83 4.76
N VAL A 51 0.82 -0.64 4.48
CA VAL A 51 1.48 0.64 4.80
C VAL A 51 1.76 0.73 6.29
N LEU A 52 0.78 0.37 7.14
CA LEU A 52 0.94 0.37 8.59
C LEU A 52 2.00 -0.63 9.05
N THR A 53 2.06 -1.83 8.45
CA THR A 53 3.09 -2.81 8.80
C THR A 53 4.48 -2.38 8.35
N GLU A 54 4.61 -1.77 7.17
CA GLU A 54 5.90 -1.36 6.59
C GLU A 54 6.51 -0.17 7.34
N GLU A 55 5.73 0.87 7.64
CA GLU A 55 6.17 2.02 8.44
C GLU A 55 6.70 1.58 9.82
N ARG A 56 6.10 0.53 10.41
CA ARG A 56 6.48 0.05 11.75
C ARG A 56 7.51 -1.06 11.74
N GLU A 57 7.81 -1.68 10.58
CA GLU A 57 8.93 -2.64 10.47
C GLU A 57 10.30 -1.95 10.67
N GLU A 58 10.40 -0.65 10.39
CA GLU A 58 11.61 0.15 10.66
C GLU A 58 11.84 0.34 12.17
N ASP A 59 10.77 0.43 12.97
CA ASP A 59 10.78 0.66 14.42
C ASP A 59 10.56 -0.62 15.25
N ALA A 60 10.72 -1.81 14.68
CA ALA A 60 10.21 -3.07 15.25
C ALA A 60 10.75 -3.47 16.65
N ASP A 61 11.80 -2.82 17.15
CA ASP A 61 12.29 -3.03 18.51
C ASP A 61 11.44 -2.31 19.57
N ASP A 62 10.64 -1.31 19.17
CA ASP A 62 9.77 -0.53 20.05
C ASP A 62 8.30 -1.00 19.95
N ALA A 63 7.79 -1.55 21.04
CA ALA A 63 6.44 -2.08 21.08
C ALA A 63 5.44 -0.92 21.23
N THR A 64 4.49 -0.79 20.30
CA THR A 64 3.52 0.30 20.28
C THR A 64 2.29 -0.06 21.13
N PRO A 65 1.77 0.83 21.99
CA PRO A 65 0.49 0.61 22.65
C PRO A 65 -0.66 0.40 21.64
N ASP A 66 -1.53 -0.59 21.88
CA ASP A 66 -2.69 -0.92 21.02
C ASP A 66 -3.53 0.32 20.69
N VAL A 67 -3.77 1.16 21.71
CA VAL A 67 -4.55 2.40 21.57
C VAL A 67 -3.89 3.40 20.62
N GLU A 68 -2.55 3.47 20.63
CA GLU A 68 -1.80 4.39 19.77
C GLU A 68 -1.81 3.87 18.32
N PHE A 69 -1.65 2.56 18.15
CA PHE A 69 -1.76 1.91 16.85
C PHE A 69 -3.16 2.11 16.24
N HIS A 70 -4.22 1.87 16.99
CA HIS A 70 -5.59 2.09 16.50
C HIS A 70 -5.88 3.57 16.18
N ASN A 71 -5.30 4.51 16.94
CA ASN A 71 -5.38 5.93 16.63
C ASN A 71 -4.66 6.30 15.33
N LEU A 72 -3.53 5.66 15.03
CA LEU A 72 -2.83 5.80 13.76
C LEU A 72 -3.69 5.30 12.59
N VAL A 73 -4.31 4.11 12.72
CA VAL A 73 -5.24 3.59 11.70
C VAL A 73 -6.39 4.57 11.44
N ARG A 74 -7.01 5.09 12.51
CA ARG A 74 -8.07 6.10 12.42
C ARG A 74 -7.61 7.37 11.71
N ARG A 75 -6.42 7.87 12.06
CA ARG A 75 -5.84 9.08 11.44
C ARG A 75 -5.57 8.84 9.95
N LEU A 76 -4.93 7.73 9.59
CA LEU A 76 -4.66 7.36 8.21
C LEU A 76 -5.96 7.30 7.39
N LEU A 77 -7.02 6.66 7.91
CA LEU A 77 -8.33 6.62 7.25
C LEU A 77 -8.95 8.01 7.06
N THR A 78 -8.82 8.89 8.06
CA THR A 78 -9.33 10.27 7.99
C THR A 78 -8.57 11.09 6.94
N ASP A 79 -7.24 11.02 6.98
CA ASP A 79 -6.34 11.81 6.12
C ASP A 79 -6.37 11.33 4.67
N THR A 80 -6.71 10.05 4.44
CA THR A 80 -6.89 9.47 3.10
C THR A 80 -8.31 9.64 2.55
N GLY A 81 -9.18 10.40 3.23
CA GLY A 81 -10.50 10.77 2.74
C GLY A 81 -11.63 9.78 3.07
N TYR A 82 -11.42 8.87 4.03
CA TYR A 82 -12.40 7.90 4.52
C TYR A 82 -12.80 8.14 5.99
N PRO A 83 -13.29 9.35 6.36
CA PRO A 83 -13.63 9.69 7.74
C PRO A 83 -14.78 8.83 8.29
N ASP A 84 -15.70 8.39 7.44
CA ASP A 84 -16.81 7.51 7.86
C ASP A 84 -16.31 6.11 8.22
N VAL A 85 -15.35 5.57 7.45
CA VAL A 85 -14.66 4.32 7.78
C VAL A 85 -13.85 4.49 9.07
N ALA A 86 -13.16 5.62 9.23
CA ALA A 86 -12.41 5.94 10.45
C ALA A 86 -13.32 5.96 11.69
N ALA A 87 -14.52 6.52 11.57
CA ALA A 87 -15.52 6.56 12.63
C ALA A 87 -16.04 5.15 12.97
N GLU A 88 -16.33 4.32 11.97
CA GLU A 88 -16.74 2.93 12.18
C GLU A 88 -15.64 2.10 12.85
N PHE A 89 -14.38 2.25 12.40
CA PHE A 89 -13.23 1.61 13.01
C PHE A 89 -13.05 2.03 14.48
N ALA A 90 -13.16 3.34 14.76
CA ALA A 90 -13.06 3.88 16.11
C ALA A 90 -14.15 3.33 17.04
N ARG A 91 -15.39 3.25 16.54
CA ARG A 91 -16.54 2.70 17.28
C ARG A 91 -16.30 1.25 17.70
N ARG A 92 -15.75 0.42 16.82
CA ARG A 92 -15.48 -1.01 17.09
C ARG A 92 -14.38 -1.23 18.12
N HIS A 93 -13.39 -0.35 18.16
CA HIS A 93 -12.23 -0.44 19.05
C HIS A 93 -12.41 0.37 20.34
N GLY A 94 -13.62 0.87 20.62
CA GLY A 94 -13.89 1.67 21.83
C GLY A 94 -13.04 2.94 21.91
N LEU A 95 -12.47 3.40 20.78
CA LEU A 95 -11.70 4.63 20.75
C LEU A 95 -12.69 5.75 21.05
N GLY A 96 -12.44 6.48 22.14
CA GLY A 96 -13.30 7.57 22.56
C GLY A 96 -13.65 8.46 21.37
N VAL A 97 -14.90 8.95 21.35
CA VAL A 97 -15.38 9.94 20.38
C VAL A 97 -14.25 10.96 20.23
N PRO A 98 -13.68 11.16 19.02
CA PRO A 98 -12.69 12.21 18.84
C PRO A 98 -13.36 13.45 19.41
N ARG A 99 -12.74 14.10 20.41
CA ARG A 99 -13.24 15.38 20.88
C ARG A 99 -13.50 16.18 19.62
N ARG A 100 -14.78 16.50 19.43
CA ARG A 100 -15.29 17.14 18.23
C ARG A 100 -14.86 18.60 18.28
N ASP A 101 -13.57 18.86 18.39
CA ASP A 101 -12.99 19.94 17.66
C ASP A 101 -13.02 19.42 16.23
N ALA A 102 -14.20 19.55 15.58
CA ALA A 102 -14.25 19.47 14.14
C ALA A 102 -13.08 20.33 13.67
N PRO A 103 -12.08 19.77 12.97
CA PRO A 103 -10.94 20.55 12.58
C PRO A 103 -11.49 21.77 11.88
N SER A 104 -11.38 22.94 12.52
CA SER A 104 -11.81 24.16 11.89
C SER A 104 -10.83 24.31 10.73
N LEU A 105 -11.29 23.90 9.55
CA LEU A 105 -10.63 24.15 8.29
C LEU A 105 -10.67 25.65 8.15
N LEU A 106 -9.65 26.28 8.72
CA LEU A 106 -9.46 27.70 8.62
C LEU A 106 -8.47 27.92 7.50
N ARG A 107 -8.55 29.08 6.89
CA ARG A 107 -7.53 29.55 5.98
C ARG A 107 -6.17 29.50 6.68
N TRP A 108 -5.17 28.92 6.03
CA TRP A 108 -3.82 28.95 6.56
C TRP A 108 -3.10 30.20 6.08
N HIS A 109 -2.21 30.68 6.94
CA HIS A 109 -1.28 31.77 6.67
C HIS A 109 -0.08 31.59 7.61
N GLU A 110 1.06 32.16 7.27
CA GLU A 110 2.32 32.00 8.02
C GLU A 110 2.14 32.17 9.54
N ARG A 111 1.50 33.26 9.98
CA ARG A 111 1.27 33.52 11.42
C ARG A 111 0.54 32.38 12.15
N ARG A 112 -0.43 31.72 11.49
CA ARG A 112 -1.20 30.62 12.08
C ARG A 112 -0.36 29.36 12.14
N VAL A 113 0.34 29.03 11.05
CA VAL A 113 1.28 27.89 11.03
C VAL A 113 2.32 28.04 12.14
N ARG A 114 2.97 29.20 12.27
CA ARG A 114 3.90 29.50 13.36
C ARG A 114 3.29 29.33 14.75
N THR A 115 2.04 29.79 14.93
CA THR A 115 1.34 29.67 16.21
C THR A 115 1.05 28.21 16.57
N VAL A 116 0.61 27.42 15.59
CA VAL A 116 0.32 25.99 15.79
C VAL A 116 1.60 25.22 16.10
N LEU A 117 2.69 25.48 15.37
CA LEU A 117 3.98 24.85 15.61
C LEU A 117 4.60 25.27 16.95
N GLY A 118 4.53 26.56 17.30
CA GLY A 118 5.06 27.07 18.57
C GLY A 118 4.30 26.59 19.82
N ARG A 119 3.04 26.16 19.66
CA ARG A 119 2.25 25.55 20.75
C ARG A 119 2.59 24.07 20.98
N ASN A 120 3.24 23.42 20.03
CA ASN A 120 3.56 22.01 20.11
C ASN A 120 4.98 21.82 20.66
N ALA A 121 5.08 21.26 21.87
CA ALA A 121 6.35 21.05 22.58
C ALA A 121 7.33 20.14 21.81
N ALA A 122 6.85 19.28 20.91
CA ALA A 122 7.67 18.40 20.08
C ALA A 122 8.60 19.16 19.13
N PHE A 123 8.32 20.45 18.84
CA PHE A 123 9.07 21.26 17.88
C PHE A 123 9.98 22.31 18.55
N GLY A 124 10.06 22.35 19.88
CA GLY A 124 10.67 23.44 20.65
C GLY A 124 12.15 23.76 20.39
N ASN A 125 12.90 22.85 19.76
CA ASN A 125 14.33 23.02 19.45
C ASN A 125 14.66 23.03 17.93
N ALA A 126 13.66 22.87 17.06
CA ALA A 126 13.88 22.94 15.61
C ALA A 126 14.06 24.41 15.18
N PRO A 127 14.83 24.73 14.10
CA PRO A 127 14.82 26.06 13.52
C PRO A 127 13.39 26.36 13.01
N ALA A 128 12.61 27.02 13.85
CA ALA A 128 11.17 27.18 13.70
C ALA A 128 10.82 27.89 12.37
N ASP A 129 11.73 28.70 11.85
CA ASP A 129 11.60 29.39 10.57
C ASP A 129 11.68 28.44 9.37
N ASP A 130 12.66 27.53 9.35
CA ASP A 130 12.85 26.60 8.23
C ASP A 130 11.74 25.55 8.20
N LEU A 131 11.33 25.06 9.37
CA LEU A 131 10.21 24.13 9.50
C LEU A 131 8.89 24.81 9.09
N CYS A 132 8.65 26.03 9.55
CA CYS A 132 7.45 26.78 9.17
C CYS A 132 7.43 27.02 7.66
N ARG A 133 8.56 27.41 7.06
CA ARG A 133 8.67 27.64 5.62
C ARG A 133 8.40 26.34 4.84
N ALA A 134 9.00 25.22 5.25
CA ALA A 134 8.75 23.92 4.62
C ALA A 134 7.29 23.46 4.72
N VAL A 135 6.60 23.76 5.83
CA VAL A 135 5.16 23.47 5.96
C VAL A 135 4.33 24.36 5.06
N LEU A 136 4.64 25.66 4.97
CA LEU A 136 3.95 26.59 4.08
C LEU A 136 4.12 26.21 2.60
N ASP A 137 5.35 25.93 2.18
CA ASP A 137 5.66 25.50 0.81
C ASP A 137 4.90 24.23 0.44
N ARG A 138 4.73 23.29 1.37
CA ARG A 138 3.95 22.07 1.15
C ARG A 138 2.45 22.32 1.13
N LEU A 139 1.92 23.16 2.02
CA LEU A 139 0.51 23.53 2.01
C LEU A 139 0.14 24.22 0.68
N GLU A 140 1.04 25.05 0.16
CA GLU A 140 0.92 25.69 -1.14
C GLU A 140 1.01 24.68 -2.29
N ALA A 141 2.03 23.81 -2.30
CA ALA A 141 2.21 22.78 -3.33
C ALA A 141 1.05 21.76 -3.39
N LEU A 142 0.43 21.46 -2.24
CA LEU A 142 -0.73 20.58 -2.13
C LEU A 142 -2.04 21.28 -2.53
N GLY A 143 -2.00 22.60 -2.78
CA GLY A 143 -3.17 23.38 -3.22
C GLY A 143 -4.24 23.54 -2.15
N PHE A 144 -3.94 23.29 -0.88
CA PHE A 144 -4.90 23.48 0.19
C PHE A 144 -5.20 24.97 0.36
N ARG A 145 -6.47 25.32 0.58
CA ARG A 145 -6.87 26.69 0.95
C ARG A 145 -7.20 26.82 2.43
N GLU A 146 -7.70 25.75 3.01
CA GLU A 146 -8.09 25.63 4.40
C GLU A 146 -7.58 24.30 4.95
N VAL A 147 -7.01 24.32 6.14
CA VAL A 147 -6.43 23.13 6.79
C VAL A 147 -6.68 23.17 8.27
N SER A 148 -6.62 22.00 8.90
CA SER A 148 -6.69 21.85 10.35
C SER A 148 -5.35 22.13 11.01
N ASP A 149 -5.37 22.49 12.29
CA ASP A 149 -4.14 22.60 13.08
C ASP A 149 -3.44 21.24 13.21
N SER A 150 -4.21 20.13 13.22
CA SER A 150 -3.65 18.77 13.25
C SER A 150 -2.87 18.44 11.97
N LEU A 151 -3.36 18.85 10.80
CA LEU A 151 -2.66 18.65 9.52
C LEU A 151 -1.39 19.51 9.46
N ILE A 152 -1.41 20.72 10.01
CA ILE A 152 -0.22 21.57 10.14
C ILE A 152 0.84 20.86 11.01
N VAL A 153 0.44 20.26 12.14
CA VAL A 153 1.34 19.51 13.03
C VAL A 153 1.90 18.27 12.34
N SER A 154 1.06 17.46 11.68
CA SER A 154 1.53 16.24 10.99
C SER A 154 2.41 16.55 9.78
N LEU A 155 2.12 17.63 9.04
CA LEU A 155 3.01 18.14 7.99
C LEU A 155 4.35 18.61 8.56
N ALA A 156 4.36 19.22 9.74
CA ALA A 156 5.60 19.61 10.42
C ALA A 156 6.41 18.42 10.90
N GLU A 157 5.79 17.40 11.50
CA GLU A 157 6.46 16.14 11.86
C GLU A 157 7.11 15.53 10.62
N HIS A 158 6.35 15.45 9.52
CA HIS A 158 6.86 14.95 8.25
C HIS A 158 7.95 15.84 7.65
N CYS A 159 7.83 17.17 7.71
CA CYS A 159 8.85 18.10 7.28
C CYS A 159 10.11 17.98 8.14
N LEU A 160 10.03 17.71 9.43
CA LEU A 160 11.20 17.47 10.29
C LEU A 160 11.91 16.19 9.90
N VAL A 161 11.16 15.09 9.70
CA VAL A 161 11.71 13.82 9.22
C VAL A 161 12.31 14.00 7.82
N THR A 162 11.67 14.78 6.96
CA THR A 162 12.14 15.04 5.59
C THR A 162 13.32 16.00 5.58
N LEU A 163 13.34 17.09 6.35
CA LEU A 163 14.46 18.04 6.46
C LEU A 163 15.69 17.38 7.07
N ALA A 164 15.49 16.49 8.05
CA ALA A 164 16.55 15.63 8.58
C ALA A 164 17.09 14.63 7.55
N ARG A 165 16.28 14.26 6.53
CA ARG A 165 16.63 13.32 5.46
C ARG A 165 16.99 13.99 4.11
N SER A 166 16.75 15.30 3.93
CA SER A 166 16.68 15.94 2.59
C SER A 166 17.38 17.30 2.53
N GLN A 167 18.71 17.27 2.43
CA GLN A 167 19.48 18.33 1.76
C GLN A 167 19.43 18.25 0.22
N ARG A 168 18.49 17.52 -0.40
CA ARG A 168 18.46 17.36 -1.88
C ARG A 168 17.04 17.36 -2.47
N ALA A 169 16.69 18.54 -2.97
CA ALA A 169 15.63 18.97 -3.90
C ALA A 169 14.70 17.92 -4.54
N ALA A 170 13.43 18.28 -4.63
CA ALA A 170 12.42 17.70 -5.52
C ALA A 170 11.91 18.77 -6.50
N PRO A 171 11.64 18.44 -7.78
CA PRO A 171 11.04 19.38 -8.72
C PRO A 171 9.51 19.43 -8.55
N ALA A 172 8.94 20.60 -8.83
CA ALA A 172 7.51 20.85 -8.88
C ALA A 172 6.87 20.23 -10.13
N GLY A 173 5.79 19.47 -9.94
CA GLY A 173 4.95 18.94 -11.01
C GLY A 173 3.65 18.37 -10.43
N GLU A 174 2.52 18.79 -11.00
CA GLU A 174 1.11 18.52 -10.66
C GLU A 174 0.82 17.46 -9.57
N SER A 175 0.22 17.94 -8.47
CA SER A 175 -0.04 17.26 -7.21
C SER A 175 -1.31 16.39 -7.25
N VAL A 176 -1.26 15.27 -7.98
CA VAL A 176 -2.22 14.18 -7.79
C VAL A 176 -1.75 13.34 -6.59
N TRP A 177 -2.35 13.56 -5.42
CA TRP A 177 -2.03 12.87 -4.16
C TRP A 177 -2.21 11.35 -4.23
N LEU A 178 -3.16 10.89 -5.04
CA LEU A 178 -3.43 9.48 -5.30
C LEU A 178 -3.59 9.27 -6.80
N ARG A 179 -2.69 8.48 -7.39
CA ARG A 179 -2.79 8.10 -8.81
C ARG A 179 -3.68 6.88 -8.92
N PRO A 180 -4.89 6.98 -9.50
CA PRO A 180 -5.81 5.85 -9.61
C PRO A 180 -5.24 4.76 -10.54
N SER A 181 -5.80 3.55 -10.51
CA SER A 181 -5.34 2.45 -11.38
C SER A 181 -5.39 2.80 -12.88
N SER A 182 -6.38 3.58 -13.30
CA SER A 182 -6.52 4.04 -14.69
C SER A 182 -5.42 5.01 -15.12
N PHE A 183 -4.73 5.66 -14.17
CA PHE A 183 -3.60 6.55 -14.47
C PHE A 183 -2.47 5.81 -15.19
N TRP A 184 -2.33 4.51 -14.95
CA TRP A 184 -1.22 3.71 -15.46
C TRP A 184 -1.42 3.26 -16.90
N GLU A 185 -2.65 3.19 -17.40
CA GLU A 185 -2.97 2.65 -18.72
C GLU A 185 -2.17 3.29 -19.86
N PRO A 186 -1.98 4.62 -19.94
CA PRO A 186 -1.23 5.26 -21.02
C PRO A 186 0.28 4.95 -21.03
N PHE A 187 0.83 4.45 -19.91
CA PHE A 187 2.25 4.18 -19.78
C PHE A 187 2.66 2.81 -20.34
N PHE A 188 1.69 1.97 -20.70
CA PHE A 188 1.93 0.62 -21.19
C PHE A 188 1.33 0.41 -22.57
N SER A 189 2.01 -0.38 -23.39
CA SER A 189 1.56 -0.75 -24.74
C SER A 189 1.72 -2.25 -24.98
N GLY A 190 1.10 -2.74 -26.07
CA GLY A 190 1.17 -4.14 -26.48
C GLY A 190 0.62 -5.09 -25.41
N GLU A 191 1.38 -6.16 -25.12
CA GLU A 191 0.92 -7.23 -24.23
C GLU A 191 0.66 -6.76 -22.80
N THR A 192 1.48 -5.85 -22.25
CA THR A 192 1.25 -5.32 -20.89
C THR A 192 -0.07 -4.54 -20.81
N ALA A 193 -0.38 -3.73 -21.83
CA ALA A 193 -1.66 -3.02 -21.90
C ALA A 193 -2.84 -4.01 -22.01
N ALA A 194 -2.70 -5.07 -22.81
CA ALA A 194 -3.71 -6.11 -22.92
C ALA A 194 -3.94 -6.87 -21.60
N LEU A 195 -2.88 -7.11 -20.82
CA LEU A 195 -2.99 -7.72 -19.49
C LEU A 195 -3.70 -6.81 -18.48
N LEU A 196 -3.45 -5.50 -18.54
CA LEU A 196 -4.13 -4.50 -17.71
C LEU A 196 -5.62 -4.38 -18.09
N SER A 197 -5.95 -4.26 -19.37
CA SER A 197 -7.34 -4.11 -19.84
C SER A 197 -8.20 -5.35 -19.62
N SER A 198 -7.60 -6.54 -19.70
CA SER A 198 -8.28 -7.81 -19.36
C SER A 198 -8.40 -8.05 -17.84
N GLY A 199 -7.77 -7.22 -17.02
CA GLY A 199 -7.71 -7.36 -15.56
C GLY A 199 -6.91 -8.57 -15.10
N VAL A 200 -6.08 -9.17 -15.97
CA VAL A 200 -5.12 -10.21 -15.59
C VAL A 200 -4.03 -9.62 -14.71
N LEU A 201 -3.57 -8.42 -15.06
CA LEU A 201 -2.67 -7.62 -14.25
C LEU A 201 -3.43 -6.39 -13.76
N PHE A 202 -3.25 -6.04 -12.49
CA PHE A 202 -3.81 -4.83 -11.91
C PHE A 202 -2.71 -4.07 -11.20
N ILE A 203 -2.52 -2.79 -11.56
CA ILE A 203 -1.65 -1.88 -10.82
C ILE A 203 -2.56 -1.10 -9.87
N HIS A 204 -2.30 -1.22 -8.57
CA HIS A 204 -3.10 -0.54 -7.57
C HIS A 204 -2.83 0.96 -7.59
N PRO A 205 -3.77 1.77 -7.07
CA PRO A 205 -3.51 3.18 -6.89
C PRO A 205 -2.26 3.42 -6.04
N VAL A 206 -1.46 4.42 -6.43
CA VAL A 206 -0.23 4.77 -5.69
C VAL A 206 -0.36 6.16 -5.12
N SER A 207 -0.14 6.27 -3.81
CA SER A 207 -0.17 7.52 -3.08
C SER A 207 1.18 8.23 -3.16
N ALA A 208 1.17 9.55 -3.32
CA ALA A 208 2.37 10.38 -3.18
C ALA A 208 2.83 10.48 -1.71
N LEU A 209 1.93 10.24 -0.74
CA LEU A 209 2.24 10.21 0.69
C LEU A 209 2.93 8.90 1.09
N PHE A 210 2.52 7.79 0.48
CA PHE A 210 3.05 6.45 0.71
C PHE A 210 3.34 5.78 -0.63
N PRO A 211 4.55 5.97 -1.19
CA PRO A 211 4.87 5.51 -2.55
C PRO A 211 5.20 4.02 -2.60
N VAL A 212 4.27 3.18 -2.16
CA VAL A 212 4.37 1.72 -2.23
C VAL A 212 3.75 1.25 -3.54
N VAL A 213 4.57 0.64 -4.40
CA VAL A 213 4.09 0.08 -5.66
C VAL A 213 3.46 -1.29 -5.38
N ARG A 214 2.22 -1.49 -5.83
CA ARG A 214 1.54 -2.77 -5.70
C ARG A 214 0.91 -3.23 -7.01
N LEU A 215 1.10 -4.51 -7.30
CA LEU A 215 0.51 -5.17 -8.45
C LEU A 215 -0.20 -6.46 -8.02
N THR A 216 -1.32 -6.75 -8.64
CA THR A 216 -2.02 -8.04 -8.50
C THR A 216 -2.04 -8.77 -9.84
N LEU A 217 -1.65 -10.05 -9.82
CA LEU A 217 -1.84 -11.00 -10.89
C LEU A 217 -3.05 -11.89 -10.59
N ASP A 218 -4.09 -11.83 -11.41
CA ASP A 218 -5.26 -12.72 -11.33
C ASP A 218 -5.00 -13.99 -12.15
N LEU A 219 -4.67 -15.08 -11.46
CA LEU A 219 -4.38 -16.37 -12.10
C LEU A 219 -5.59 -17.00 -12.79
N PRO A 220 -6.80 -17.01 -12.21
CA PRO A 220 -8.01 -17.44 -12.91
C PRO A 220 -8.25 -16.71 -14.23
N ARG A 221 -8.10 -15.38 -14.27
CA ARG A 221 -8.23 -14.62 -15.52
C ARG A 221 -7.14 -14.93 -16.53
N LEU A 222 -5.89 -15.10 -16.07
CA LEU A 222 -4.80 -15.55 -16.95
C LEU A 222 -5.12 -16.91 -17.57
N ALA A 223 -5.59 -17.84 -16.74
CA ALA A 223 -5.95 -19.19 -17.17
C ALA A 223 -7.09 -19.19 -18.20
N GLU A 224 -8.10 -18.35 -18.02
CA GLU A 224 -9.18 -18.18 -19.00
C GLU A 224 -8.65 -17.63 -20.33
N ARG A 225 -7.76 -16.63 -20.28
CA ARG A 225 -7.12 -16.06 -21.47
C ARG A 225 -6.25 -17.08 -22.22
N CYS A 226 -5.64 -18.01 -21.50
CA CYS A 226 -4.82 -19.08 -22.05
C CYS A 226 -5.63 -20.30 -22.50
N ARG A 227 -6.95 -20.33 -22.26
CA ARG A 227 -7.76 -21.50 -22.59
C ARG A 227 -7.77 -21.70 -24.12
N PRO A 228 -7.52 -22.93 -24.61
CA PRO A 228 -7.63 -23.24 -26.03
C PRO A 228 -9.00 -22.88 -26.61
N ALA A 229 -9.00 -22.33 -27.83
CA ALA A 229 -10.23 -21.94 -28.53
C ALA A 229 -11.13 -23.13 -28.90
N ASP A 230 -10.57 -24.34 -28.95
CA ASP A 230 -11.32 -25.59 -29.18
C ASP A 230 -12.07 -26.08 -27.93
N GLY A 231 -12.00 -25.35 -26.82
CA GLY A 231 -12.67 -25.69 -25.56
C GLY A 231 -11.99 -26.81 -24.78
N SER A 232 -10.80 -27.26 -25.21
CA SER A 232 -10.05 -28.27 -24.48
C SER A 232 -9.59 -27.76 -23.10
N PRO A 233 -9.44 -28.66 -22.09
CA PRO A 233 -9.00 -28.25 -20.77
C PRO A 233 -7.62 -27.59 -20.80
N LEU A 234 -7.42 -26.59 -19.93
CA LEU A 234 -6.13 -25.94 -19.77
C LEU A 234 -5.06 -26.99 -19.42
N SER A 235 -3.95 -26.95 -20.14
CA SER A 235 -2.79 -27.81 -19.89
C SER A 235 -1.67 -27.02 -19.22
N GLU A 236 -0.83 -27.73 -18.48
CA GLU A 236 0.38 -27.18 -17.86
C GLU A 236 1.34 -26.57 -18.89
N GLN A 237 1.46 -27.20 -20.06
CA GLN A 237 2.34 -26.75 -21.15
C GLN A 237 1.92 -25.39 -21.72
N ILE A 238 0.65 -25.02 -21.56
CA ILE A 238 0.14 -23.71 -21.98
C ILE A 238 0.25 -22.70 -20.83
N LEU A 239 -0.14 -23.10 -19.61
CA LEU A 239 -0.19 -22.19 -18.48
C LEU A 239 1.20 -21.75 -18.00
N LEU A 240 2.16 -22.68 -17.84
CA LEU A 240 3.44 -22.34 -17.23
C LEU A 240 4.23 -21.30 -18.04
N PRO A 241 4.37 -21.41 -19.38
CA PRO A 241 5.02 -20.37 -20.17
C PRO A 241 4.29 -19.03 -20.11
N ALA A 242 2.96 -19.05 -20.05
CA ALA A 242 2.17 -17.82 -19.92
C ALA A 242 2.42 -17.11 -18.58
N VAL A 243 2.53 -17.87 -17.48
CA VAL A 243 2.87 -17.33 -16.17
C VAL A 243 4.28 -16.72 -16.17
N GLU A 244 5.27 -17.39 -16.77
CA GLU A 244 6.62 -16.83 -16.91
C GLU A 244 6.61 -15.51 -17.69
N ALA A 245 5.90 -15.49 -18.82
CA ALA A 245 5.77 -14.30 -19.65
C ALA A 245 5.14 -13.13 -18.88
N VAL A 246 4.04 -13.38 -18.17
CA VAL A 246 3.37 -12.34 -17.37
C VAL A 246 4.26 -11.86 -16.23
N CYS A 247 4.95 -12.75 -15.52
CA CYS A 247 5.89 -12.37 -14.47
C CYS A 247 7.02 -11.48 -15.00
N ALA A 248 7.56 -11.78 -16.18
CA ALA A 248 8.56 -10.92 -16.83
C ALA A 248 7.99 -9.52 -17.15
N ARG A 249 6.72 -9.44 -17.58
CA ARG A 249 6.03 -8.15 -17.81
C ARG A 249 5.80 -7.37 -16.52
N ILE A 250 5.44 -8.04 -15.43
CA ILE A 250 5.33 -7.44 -14.09
C ILE A 250 6.68 -6.83 -13.70
N VAL A 251 7.76 -7.59 -13.79
CA VAL A 251 9.12 -7.09 -13.46
C VAL A 251 9.51 -5.90 -14.33
N ALA A 252 9.14 -5.88 -15.61
CA ALA A 252 9.40 -4.76 -16.51
C ALA A 252 8.51 -3.52 -16.24
N ALA A 253 7.31 -3.71 -15.71
CA ALA A 253 6.38 -2.61 -15.41
C ALA A 253 6.78 -1.82 -14.15
N ILE A 254 7.39 -2.50 -13.17
CA ILE A 254 7.73 -1.92 -11.87
C ILE A 254 8.63 -0.67 -12.00
N PRO A 255 9.74 -0.67 -12.79
CA PRO A 255 10.57 0.52 -12.98
C PRO A 255 9.83 1.73 -13.53
N ILE A 256 8.86 1.52 -14.42
CA ILE A 256 8.05 2.59 -15.02
C ILE A 256 7.22 3.25 -13.91
N VAL A 257 6.51 2.45 -13.11
CA VAL A 257 5.71 2.96 -11.98
C VAL A 257 6.60 3.70 -10.98
N HIS A 258 7.75 3.13 -10.59
CA HIS A 258 8.68 3.78 -9.67
C HIS A 258 9.24 5.10 -10.21
N GLN A 259 9.66 5.17 -11.48
CA GLN A 259 10.16 6.41 -12.07
C GLN A 259 9.10 7.51 -12.08
N THR A 260 7.85 7.17 -12.39
CA THR A 260 6.75 8.14 -12.40
C THR A 260 6.43 8.62 -10.98
N VAL A 261 6.50 7.76 -9.95
CA VAL A 261 6.13 8.08 -8.55
C VAL A 261 7.24 8.76 -7.78
N LEU A 262 8.47 8.26 -7.88
CA LEU A 262 9.58 8.69 -7.04
C LEU A 262 10.49 9.72 -7.71
N SER A 263 10.28 9.99 -9.01
CA SER A 263 11.18 10.79 -9.86
C SER A 263 12.65 10.38 -9.75
N ARG A 264 12.91 9.14 -9.31
CA ARG A 264 14.22 8.56 -9.00
C ARG A 264 14.15 7.04 -9.23
N PRO A 265 15.26 6.38 -9.59
CA PRO A 265 15.30 4.94 -9.76
C PRO A 265 15.00 4.24 -8.42
N PRO A 266 14.31 3.08 -8.43
CA PRO A 266 14.01 2.33 -7.21
C PRO A 266 15.32 1.96 -6.51
N GLN A 267 15.52 2.51 -5.32
CA GLN A 267 16.60 2.07 -4.43
C GLN A 267 16.15 0.76 -3.77
N LYS A 268 17.05 -0.23 -3.75
CA LYS A 268 16.76 -1.64 -3.44
C LYS A 268 16.07 -1.87 -2.08
N ASN A 269 16.18 -0.92 -1.15
CA ASN A 269 15.74 -1.07 0.25
C ASN A 269 14.73 -0.01 0.72
N THR A 270 14.41 1.01 -0.07
CA THR A 270 13.66 2.19 0.43
C THR A 270 12.20 2.23 0.00
N HIS A 271 11.81 1.49 -1.06
CA HIS A 271 10.43 1.39 -1.53
C HIS A 271 10.11 -0.03 -2.01
N PRO A 272 9.60 -0.92 -1.13
CA PRO A 272 9.28 -2.28 -1.52
C PRO A 272 8.16 -2.30 -2.56
N THR A 273 8.21 -3.28 -3.47
CA THR A 273 7.13 -3.54 -4.42
C THR A 273 6.36 -4.78 -4.00
N HIS A 274 5.05 -4.67 -3.90
CA HIS A 274 4.20 -5.77 -3.46
C HIS A 274 3.56 -6.42 -4.67
N VAL A 275 3.88 -7.69 -4.92
CA VAL A 275 3.23 -8.49 -5.96
C VAL A 275 2.35 -9.53 -5.28
N GLN A 276 1.05 -9.39 -5.50
CA GLN A 276 0.04 -10.31 -5.01
C GLN A 276 -0.42 -11.21 -6.16
N VAL A 277 -0.56 -12.49 -5.90
CA VAL A 277 -1.11 -13.44 -6.88
C VAL A 277 -2.44 -13.96 -6.35
N ALA A 278 -3.52 -13.59 -7.02
CA ALA A 278 -4.88 -13.91 -6.63
C ALA A 278 -5.39 -15.19 -7.26
N GLY A 279 -6.27 -15.88 -6.54
CA GLY A 279 -7.04 -17.03 -7.06
C GLY A 279 -6.20 -18.29 -7.28
N PHE A 280 -5.08 -18.43 -6.58
CA PHE A 280 -4.20 -19.59 -6.73
C PHE A 280 -4.91 -20.91 -6.41
N GLN A 281 -5.61 -20.98 -5.27
CA GLN A 281 -6.37 -22.19 -4.89
C GLN A 281 -7.60 -22.41 -5.77
N ALA A 282 -8.24 -21.34 -6.24
CA ALA A 282 -9.35 -21.43 -7.17
C ALA A 282 -8.91 -22.05 -8.50
N LEU A 283 -7.77 -21.59 -9.04
CA LEU A 283 -7.16 -22.15 -10.24
C LEU A 283 -6.82 -23.63 -10.05
N MET A 284 -6.16 -24.00 -8.95
CA MET A 284 -5.80 -25.40 -8.72
C MET A 284 -7.01 -26.32 -8.58
N ARG A 285 -8.14 -25.80 -8.07
CA ARG A 285 -9.39 -26.57 -7.95
C ARG A 285 -10.09 -26.76 -9.29
N ASN A 286 -10.24 -25.68 -10.06
CA ASN A 286 -11.22 -25.58 -11.16
C ASN A 286 -10.59 -25.32 -12.54
N GLY A 287 -9.33 -24.89 -12.61
CA GLY A 287 -8.70 -24.47 -13.86
C GLY A 287 -8.31 -25.62 -14.78
N PHE A 288 -7.95 -26.76 -14.19
CA PHE A 288 -7.59 -27.98 -14.92
C PHE A 288 -8.80 -28.92 -14.98
N GLY A 289 -8.93 -29.65 -16.08
CA GLY A 289 -9.93 -30.71 -16.22
C GLY A 289 -9.73 -31.85 -15.21
N ARG A 290 -10.36 -33.01 -15.45
CA ARG A 290 -10.19 -34.18 -14.58
C ARG A 290 -8.74 -34.71 -14.66
N ILE A 291 -7.90 -34.27 -13.73
CA ILE A 291 -6.50 -34.71 -13.58
C ILE A 291 -6.33 -35.49 -12.27
N ARG A 292 -5.37 -36.43 -12.25
CA ARG A 292 -5.02 -37.19 -11.04
C ARG A 292 -4.49 -36.25 -9.96
N ARG A 293 -4.76 -36.57 -8.69
CA ARG A 293 -4.32 -35.78 -7.53
C ARG A 293 -2.81 -35.53 -7.51
N ILE A 294 -2.01 -36.55 -7.85
CA ILE A 294 -0.54 -36.44 -7.93
C ILE A 294 -0.14 -35.40 -8.98
N ARG A 295 -0.72 -35.48 -10.19
CA ARG A 295 -0.42 -34.52 -11.26
C ARG A 295 -0.82 -33.09 -10.89
N ARG A 296 -1.94 -32.92 -10.19
CA ARG A 296 -2.36 -31.61 -9.68
C ARG A 296 -1.33 -31.02 -8.70
N ALA A 297 -0.78 -31.84 -7.80
CA ALA A 297 0.26 -31.41 -6.86
C ALA A 297 1.60 -31.07 -7.55
N GLU A 298 1.97 -31.81 -8.60
CA GLU A 298 3.13 -31.49 -9.44
C GLU A 298 2.99 -30.11 -10.09
N ILE A 299 1.83 -29.84 -10.71
CA ILE A 299 1.54 -28.55 -11.35
C ILE A 299 1.55 -27.42 -10.33
N GLU A 300 0.95 -27.63 -9.16
CA GLU A 300 0.96 -26.64 -8.07
C GLU A 300 2.39 -26.29 -7.65
N THR A 301 3.24 -27.31 -7.50
CA THR A 301 4.65 -27.14 -7.10
C THR A 301 5.41 -26.38 -8.17
N ALA A 302 5.31 -26.79 -9.44
CA ALA A 302 5.94 -26.11 -10.56
C ALA A 302 5.51 -24.63 -10.67
N LEU A 303 4.21 -24.35 -10.51
CA LEU A 303 3.68 -23.00 -10.56
C LEU A 303 4.24 -22.12 -9.42
N ARG A 304 4.27 -22.63 -8.18
CA ARG A 304 4.87 -21.92 -7.04
C ARG A 304 6.35 -21.64 -7.25
N GLU A 305 7.09 -22.60 -7.76
CA GLU A 305 8.53 -22.44 -8.03
C GLU A 305 8.78 -21.35 -9.08
N ARG A 306 8.01 -21.32 -10.17
CA ARG A 306 8.12 -20.29 -11.22
C ARG A 306 7.79 -18.89 -10.72
N LEU A 307 6.68 -18.74 -9.98
CA LEU A 307 6.30 -17.48 -9.37
C LEU A 307 7.37 -16.99 -8.39
N THR A 308 7.87 -17.86 -7.53
CA THR A 308 8.90 -17.53 -6.54
C THR A 308 10.21 -17.15 -7.23
N ALA A 309 10.65 -17.90 -8.25
CA ALA A 309 11.88 -17.64 -8.98
C ALA A 309 11.83 -16.27 -9.69
N ALA A 310 10.70 -15.94 -10.32
CA ALA A 310 10.57 -14.70 -11.07
C ALA A 310 10.72 -13.44 -10.21
N PHE A 311 10.27 -13.49 -8.94
CA PHE A 311 10.30 -12.34 -8.04
C PHE A 311 11.51 -12.32 -7.08
N ARG A 312 12.41 -13.30 -7.14
CA ARG A 312 13.56 -13.42 -6.24
C ARG A 312 14.81 -12.63 -6.69
N ALA A 313 14.98 -12.44 -8.00
CA ALA A 313 16.17 -11.82 -8.60
C ALA A 313 16.06 -10.37 -9.17
N PRO A 314 14.95 -9.62 -9.06
CA PRO A 314 14.91 -8.27 -9.61
C PRO A 314 15.84 -7.29 -8.87
N PRO A 315 16.21 -6.16 -9.50
CA PRO A 315 17.13 -5.18 -8.91
C PRO A 315 16.55 -4.41 -7.71
N PHE A 316 15.30 -4.70 -7.30
CA PHE A 316 14.53 -4.05 -6.23
C PHE A 316 13.82 -5.10 -5.35
N ARG A 317 13.54 -4.77 -4.07
CA ARG A 317 12.84 -5.66 -3.13
C ARG A 317 11.40 -5.90 -3.57
N ILE A 318 11.06 -7.14 -3.92
CA ILE A 318 9.68 -7.58 -4.15
C ILE A 318 9.20 -8.39 -2.94
N VAL A 319 8.09 -7.97 -2.35
CA VAL A 319 7.33 -8.75 -1.37
C VAL A 319 6.24 -9.50 -2.13
N PHE A 320 6.32 -10.83 -2.10
CA PHE A 320 5.43 -11.73 -2.83
C PHE A 320 4.47 -12.44 -1.88
N SER A 321 3.18 -12.47 -2.23
CA SER A 321 2.16 -13.19 -1.48
C SER A 321 1.18 -13.90 -2.43
N LEU A 322 0.74 -15.10 -2.01
CA LEU A 322 -0.29 -15.87 -2.68
C LEU A 322 -1.60 -15.66 -1.91
N LEU A 323 -2.61 -15.07 -2.54
CA LEU A 323 -3.93 -14.92 -1.98
C LEU A 323 -4.76 -16.17 -2.30
N SER A 324 -5.41 -16.71 -1.26
CA SER A 324 -6.17 -17.97 -1.31
C SER A 324 -7.54 -17.80 -1.95
#